data_AF-A0AAE1W355-F1
#
_entry.id   AF-A0AAE1W355-F1
#
_cell.length_a   1.000
_cell.length_b   1.000
_cell.length_c   1.000
_cell.angle_alpha   90.00
_cell.angle_beta   90.00
_cell.angle_gamma   90.00
#
_symmetry.space_group_name_H-M   'P 1'
#
loop_
_entity.id
_entity.type
_entity.pdbx_description
1 polymer ?
#
loop_
_entity_poly.entity_id
_entity_poly.type
_entity_poly.pdbx_seq_one_letter_code
_entity_poly.pdbx_strand_id
1 'polypeptide(L)'
;MAQARTAAENGDLAGAVCILENIRKVLSETVSAKSHDRLCIALDAELKEMQERMASRHVYEASGRAYILSGLSSHSWQRATARGDSTDGSSLVQAYQTPSMVEMVTRSQASLLGSPSAQRLLRPVWSFASQPRPR
;
A
#
# COMPACT_ATOMS: atom_id res chain seq x y z
N MET A 1 2.71 10.17 9.66
CA MET A 1 3.73 9.11 9.51
C MET A 1 4.93 9.55 8.67
N ALA A 2 4.78 10.11 7.47
CA ALA A 2 5.92 10.48 6.60
C ALA A 2 6.92 11.46 7.26
N GLN A 3 6.41 12.47 7.99
CA GLN A 3 7.26 13.41 8.75
C GLN A 3 8.08 12.71 9.84
N ALA A 4 7.47 11.80 10.60
CA ALA A 4 8.16 11.02 11.62
C ALA A 4 9.26 10.15 11.01
N ARG A 5 9.02 9.53 9.84
CA ARG A 5 10.05 8.83 9.09
C ARG A 5 11.22 9.75 8.74
N THR A 6 10.95 10.92 8.16
CA THR A 6 12.02 11.85 7.78
C THR A 6 12.87 12.28 8.98
N ALA A 7 12.24 12.55 10.13
CA ALA A 7 12.97 12.85 11.37
C ALA A 7 13.86 11.67 11.81
N ALA A 8 13.32 10.45 11.80
CA ALA A 8 14.06 9.24 12.16
C ALA A 8 15.22 8.94 11.19
N GLU A 9 15.04 9.13 9.88
CA GLU A 9 16.12 8.99 8.88
C GLU A 9 17.24 10.01 9.08
N ASN A 10 16.93 11.20 9.61
CA ASN A 10 17.93 12.21 9.96
C ASN A 10 18.61 11.94 11.32
N GLY A 11 18.26 10.83 11.99
CA GLY A 11 18.78 10.46 13.31
C GLY A 11 18.02 11.05 14.49
N ASP A 12 17.00 11.87 14.25
CA ASP A 12 16.14 12.44 15.30
C ASP A 12 14.97 11.51 15.65
N LEU A 13 15.27 10.46 16.39
CA LEU A 13 14.27 9.50 16.86
C LEU A 13 13.32 10.11 17.89
N ALA A 14 13.80 11.03 18.73
CA ALA A 14 12.99 11.69 19.74
C ALA A 14 11.92 12.58 19.08
N GLY A 15 12.32 13.38 18.10
CA GLY A 15 11.40 14.18 17.28
C GLY A 15 10.42 13.30 16.50
N ALA A 16 10.88 12.18 15.95
CA ALA A 16 10.01 11.23 15.27
C ALA A 16 8.92 10.65 16.19
N VAL A 17 9.29 10.24 17.42
CA VAL A 17 8.33 9.75 18.43
C VAL A 17 7.35 10.84 18.84
N CYS A 18 7.82 12.06 19.10
CA CYS A 18 6.97 13.22 19.44
C CYS A 18 5.94 13.52 18.34
N ILE A 19 6.35 13.45 17.06
CA ILE A 19 5.43 13.61 15.92
C ILE A 19 4.34 12.53 15.95
N LEU A 20 4.70 11.27 16.21
CA LEU A 20 3.73 10.17 16.30
C LEU A 20 2.80 10.36 17.52
N GLU A 21 3.30 10.81 18.66
CA GLU A 21 2.48 11.10 19.85
C GLU A 21 1.45 12.19 19.55
N ASN A 22 1.87 13.26 18.88
CA ASN A 22 0.95 14.33 18.50
C ASN A 22 -0.14 13.84 17.54
N ILE A 23 0.21 12.97 16.58
CA ILE A 23 -0.77 12.36 15.68
C ILE A 23 -1.78 11.52 16.47
N ARG A 24 -1.33 10.70 17.41
CA ARG A 24 -2.20 9.88 18.26
C ARG A 24 -3.12 10.73 19.14
N LYS A 25 -2.60 11.84 19.68
CA LYS A 25 -3.41 12.81 20.44
C LYS A 25 -4.53 13.38 19.58
N VAL A 26 -4.22 13.89 18.39
CA VAL A 26 -5.22 14.42 17.46
C VAL A 26 -6.22 13.33 17.06
N LEU A 27 -5.77 12.10 16.81
CA LEU A 27 -6.63 10.96 16.50
C LEU A 27 -7.64 10.69 17.62
N SER A 28 -7.20 10.73 18.88
CA SER A 28 -8.06 10.48 20.05
C SER A 28 -9.21 11.50 20.20
N GLU A 29 -9.04 12.70 19.66
CA GLU A 29 -10.04 13.77 19.73
C GLU A 29 -11.15 13.62 18.66
N THR A 30 -10.93 12.76 17.66
CA THR A 30 -11.87 12.52 16.56
C THR A 30 -13.14 11.80 17.03
N VAL A 31 -14.24 11.97 16.29
CA VAL A 31 -15.52 11.31 16.58
C VAL A 31 -15.39 9.79 16.49
N SER A 32 -14.67 9.27 15.49
CA SER A 32 -14.43 7.82 15.33
C SER A 32 -13.66 7.21 16.52
N ALA A 33 -12.70 7.96 17.10
CA ALA A 33 -12.02 7.51 18.31
C ALA A 33 -12.96 7.49 19.52
N LYS A 34 -13.76 8.56 19.71
CA LYS A 34 -14.74 8.65 20.82
C LYS A 34 -15.83 7.57 20.72
N SER A 35 -16.21 7.18 19.51
CA SER A 35 -17.16 6.10 19.26
C SER A 35 -16.53 4.70 19.28
N HIS A 36 -15.23 4.57 19.61
CA HIS A 36 -14.52 3.30 19.66
C HIS A 36 -14.61 2.52 18.33
N ASP A 37 -14.53 3.23 17.20
CA ASP A 37 -14.49 2.60 15.88
C ASP A 37 -13.28 1.66 15.78
N ARG A 38 -13.53 0.43 15.34
CA ARG A 38 -12.52 -0.62 15.16
C ARG A 38 -11.38 -0.15 14.25
N LEU A 39 -11.65 0.61 13.20
CA LEU A 39 -10.61 1.13 12.30
C LEU A 39 -9.72 2.17 12.99
N CYS A 40 -10.32 3.01 13.84
CA CYS A 40 -9.60 4.00 14.61
C CYS A 40 -8.71 3.35 15.68
N ILE A 41 -9.23 2.32 16.36
CA ILE A 41 -8.47 1.53 17.34
C ILE A 41 -7.28 0.83 16.65
N ALA A 42 -7.50 0.22 15.47
CA ALA A 42 -6.43 -0.41 14.72
C ALA A 42 -5.33 0.60 14.32
N LEU A 43 -5.73 1.79 13.86
CA LEU A 43 -4.78 2.84 13.49
C LEU A 43 -3.96 3.35 14.70
N ASP A 44 -4.58 3.52 15.88
CA ASP A 44 -3.84 3.89 17.09
C ASP A 44 -2.81 2.83 17.48
N ALA A 45 -3.18 1.54 17.36
CA ALA A 45 -2.28 0.42 17.61
C ALA A 45 -1.10 0.42 16.63
N GLU A 46 -1.33 0.66 15.33
CA GLU A 46 -0.26 0.78 14.33
C GLU A 46 0.68 1.95 14.66
N LEU A 47 0.14 3.10 15.06
CA LEU A 47 0.95 4.27 15.44
C LEU A 47 1.79 4.00 16.69
N LYS A 48 1.21 3.33 17.69
CA LYS A 48 1.94 2.93 18.90
C LYS A 48 3.08 1.97 18.59
N GLU A 49 2.80 0.98 17.75
CA GLU A 49 3.81 0.02 17.31
C GLU A 49 4.96 0.70 16.55
N MET A 50 4.67 1.73 15.73
CA MET A 50 5.72 2.55 15.10
C MET A 50 6.59 3.27 16.13
N GLN A 51 6.01 3.79 17.22
CA GLN A 51 6.76 4.47 18.29
C GLN A 51 7.70 3.51 19.02
N GLU A 52 7.22 2.32 19.36
CA GLU A 52 8.03 1.29 20.04
C GLU A 52 9.23 0.89 19.17
N ARG A 53 9.03 0.81 17.85
CA ARG A 53 10.12 0.55 16.90
C ARG A 53 11.04 1.74 16.65
N MET A 54 10.77 2.91 17.21
CA MET A 54 11.66 4.08 17.20
C MET A 54 12.41 4.26 18.54
N ALA A 55 12.26 3.35 19.50
CA ALA A 55 12.85 3.47 20.84
C ALA A 55 14.39 3.59 20.85
N SER A 56 15.06 3.01 19.86
CA SER A 56 16.50 3.19 19.65
C SER A 56 16.86 3.08 18.19
N ARG A 57 18.04 3.59 17.83
CA ARG A 57 18.56 3.51 16.46
C ARG A 57 18.67 2.08 15.96
N HIS A 58 19.13 1.17 16.82
CA HIS A 58 19.24 -0.24 16.48
C HIS A 58 17.88 -0.86 16.12
N VAL A 59 16.84 -0.62 16.94
CA VAL A 59 15.49 -1.16 16.69
C VAL A 59 14.87 -0.53 15.45
N TYR A 60 15.07 0.77 15.25
CA TYR A 60 14.61 1.50 14.07
C TYR A 60 15.22 0.93 12.79
N GLU A 61 16.53 0.74 12.76
CA GLU A 61 17.22 0.19 11.60
C GLU A 61 16.85 -1.28 11.35
N ALA A 62 16.74 -2.09 12.40
CA ALA A 62 16.44 -3.52 12.30
C ALA A 62 15.00 -3.81 11.86
N SER A 63 14.02 -3.01 12.30
CA SER A 63 12.60 -3.29 12.05
C SER A 63 11.74 -2.05 11.80
N GLY A 64 11.99 -0.93 12.50
CA GLY A 64 11.14 0.26 12.41
C GLY A 64 11.07 0.86 11.02
N ARG A 65 12.20 0.95 10.32
CA ARG A 65 12.31 1.54 8.99
C ARG A 65 11.45 0.80 7.96
N ALA A 66 11.52 -0.53 7.95
CA ALA A 66 10.69 -1.36 7.09
C ALA A 66 9.20 -1.29 7.48
N TYR A 67 8.91 -1.31 8.78
CA TYR A 67 7.54 -1.25 9.29
C TYR A 67 6.81 0.05 8.91
N ILE A 68 7.47 1.21 9.06
CA ILE A 68 6.88 2.51 8.68
C ILE A 68 6.68 2.60 7.17
N LEU A 69 7.64 2.10 6.39
CA LEU A 69 7.48 2.03 4.93
C LEU A 69 6.27 1.17 4.54
N SER A 70 6.08 0.03 5.21
CA SER A 70 4.90 -0.82 5.03
C SER A 70 3.61 -0.09 5.36
N GLY A 71 3.55 0.65 6.48
CA GLY A 71 2.37 1.44 6.84
C GLY A 71 2.04 2.52 5.80
N LEU A 72 3.06 3.24 5.32
CA LEU A 72 2.90 4.25 4.26
C LEU A 72 2.40 3.64 2.94
N SER A 73 2.91 2.48 2.55
CA SER A 73 2.45 1.80 1.33
C SER A 73 1.03 1.24 1.47
N SER A 74 0.70 0.61 2.60
CA SER A 74 -0.63 0.03 2.85
C SER A 74 -1.73 1.09 2.82
N HIS A 75 -1.50 2.26 3.45
CA HIS A 75 -2.45 3.36 3.37
C HIS A 75 -2.63 3.92 1.95
N SER A 76 -1.56 3.96 1.16
CA SER A 76 -1.65 4.35 -0.25
C SER A 76 -2.56 3.38 -1.03
N TRP A 77 -2.48 2.08 -0.75
CA TRP A 77 -3.29 1.05 -1.39
C TRP A 77 -4.76 1.11 -0.95
N GLN A 78 -5.03 1.35 0.33
CA GLN A 78 -6.39 1.58 0.84
C GLN A 78 -7.08 2.77 0.14
N ARG A 79 -6.32 3.80 -0.23
CA ARG A 79 -6.85 4.94 -1.00
C ARG A 79 -7.08 4.63 -2.47
N ALA A 80 -6.30 3.71 -3.05
CA ALA A 80 -6.45 3.30 -4.44
C ALA A 80 -7.71 2.43 -4.65
N THR A 81 -8.06 1.59 -3.68
CA THR A 81 -9.26 0.72 -3.77
C THR A 81 -10.57 1.46 -3.51
N ALA A 82 -10.55 2.58 -2.77
CA ALA A 82 -11.75 3.39 -2.48
C ALA A 82 -12.34 4.13 -3.70
N ARG A 83 -11.66 4.12 -4.85
CA ARG A 83 -12.11 4.77 -6.10
C ARG A 83 -12.63 3.81 -7.17
N GLY A 84 -12.88 2.56 -6.81
CA GLY A 84 -13.38 1.52 -7.71
C GLY A 84 -14.89 1.49 -7.96
N ASP A 85 -15.63 2.57 -7.67
CA ASP A 85 -17.06 2.65 -7.99
C ASP A 85 -17.28 3.27 -9.38
N SER A 86 -17.09 2.46 -10.41
CA SER A 86 -17.73 2.69 -11.71
C SER A 86 -18.95 1.79 -11.80
N THR A 87 -20.11 2.31 -11.42
CA THR A 87 -21.46 1.76 -11.73
C THR A 87 -21.80 1.79 -13.22
N ASP A 88 -20.81 1.68 -14.11
CA ASP A 88 -21.06 1.55 -15.53
C ASP A 88 -20.13 0.49 -16.12
N GLY A 89 -20.73 -0.64 -16.52
CA GLY A 89 -20.08 -1.87 -16.98
C GLY A 89 -19.31 -1.73 -18.29
N SER A 90 -19.03 -0.50 -18.73
CA SER A 90 -18.27 -0.18 -19.94
C SER A 90 -16.83 0.31 -19.64
N SER A 91 -16.53 0.79 -18.43
CA SER A 91 -15.21 1.35 -18.12
C SER A 91 -14.30 0.34 -17.41
N LEU A 92 -13.78 -0.63 -18.18
CA LEU A 92 -12.94 -1.71 -17.65
C LEU A 92 -11.49 -1.32 -17.32
N VAL A 93 -11.03 -0.08 -17.51
CA VAL A 93 -9.58 0.16 -17.51
C VAL A 93 -9.17 1.51 -16.93
N GLN A 94 -9.33 1.67 -15.61
CA GLN A 94 -8.39 2.54 -14.88
C GLN A 94 -7.94 1.91 -13.56
N ALA A 95 -7.59 0.62 -13.62
CA ALA A 95 -7.06 -0.15 -12.50
C ALA A 95 -5.70 0.38 -11.97
N TYR A 96 -5.00 1.23 -12.73
CA TYR A 96 -3.70 1.79 -12.37
C TYR A 96 -3.79 3.31 -12.19
N GLN A 97 -4.20 3.74 -11.00
CA GLN A 97 -4.54 5.15 -10.76
C GLN A 97 -3.38 5.99 -10.17
N THR A 98 -2.26 5.37 -9.78
CA THR A 98 -1.09 6.10 -9.26
C THR A 98 0.08 6.11 -10.26
N PRO A 99 0.88 7.19 -10.32
CA PRO A 99 2.05 7.25 -11.20
C PRO A 99 3.01 6.07 -11.02
N SER A 100 3.24 5.62 -9.79
CA SER A 100 4.11 4.47 -9.49
C SER A 100 3.56 3.14 -10.04
N MET A 101 2.24 2.94 -10.01
CA MET A 101 1.61 1.76 -10.62
C MET A 101 1.75 1.81 -12.15
N VAL A 102 1.58 2.99 -12.75
CA VAL A 102 1.78 3.18 -14.19
C VAL A 102 3.23 2.91 -14.58
N GLU A 103 4.20 3.40 -13.82
CA GLU A 103 5.63 3.11 -14.02
C GLU A 103 5.95 1.61 -13.90
N MET A 104 5.40 0.93 -12.91
CA MET A 104 5.59 -0.50 -12.69
C MET A 104 5.03 -1.32 -13.86
N VAL A 105 3.80 -1.03 -14.29
CA VAL A 105 3.18 -1.69 -15.44
C VAL A 105 3.97 -1.42 -16.72
N THR A 106 4.37 -0.17 -16.93
CA THR A 106 5.18 0.24 -18.10
C THR A 106 6.51 -0.52 -18.14
N ARG A 107 7.21 -0.64 -17.00
CA ARG A 107 8.42 -1.47 -16.91
C ARG A 107 8.16 -2.94 -17.19
N SER A 108 7.08 -3.50 -16.66
CA SER A 108 6.75 -4.92 -16.88
C SER A 108 6.43 -5.21 -18.36
N GLN A 109 5.69 -4.32 -19.03
CA GLN A 109 5.39 -4.41 -20.46
C GLN A 109 6.64 -4.21 -21.33
N ALA A 110 7.49 -3.25 -21.00
CA ALA A 110 8.76 -3.03 -21.70
C ALA A 110 9.70 -4.25 -21.55
N SER A 111 9.73 -4.90 -20.39
CA SER A 111 10.49 -6.13 -20.16
C SER A 111 9.96 -7.32 -20.98
N LEU A 112 8.65 -7.39 -21.24
CA LEU A 112 8.04 -8.43 -22.07
C LEU A 112 8.33 -8.23 -23.57
N LEU A 113 8.45 -6.97 -24.01
CA LEU A 113 8.76 -6.62 -25.41
C LEU A 113 10.25 -6.73 -25.75
N GLY A 114 11.14 -6.65 -24.76
CA GLY A 114 12.60 -6.72 -24.95
C GLY A 114 13.21 -8.13 -24.96
N SER A 115 12.43 -9.19 -24.74
CA SER A 115 12.97 -10.56 -24.60
C SER A 115 12.37 -11.53 -25.64
N PRO A 116 13.14 -11.99 -26.65
CA PRO A 116 12.65 -12.93 -27.67
C PRO A 116 12.32 -14.34 -27.10
N SER A 117 12.61 -14.60 -25.82
CA SER A 117 12.30 -15.85 -25.12
C SER A 117 10.95 -15.85 -24.38
N ALA A 118 10.38 -14.68 -24.04
CA ALA A 118 9.15 -14.59 -23.25
C ALA A 118 7.87 -14.86 -24.07
N GLN A 119 7.93 -14.68 -25.40
CA GLN A 119 6.80 -14.94 -26.30
C GLN A 119 6.39 -16.41 -26.37
N ARG A 120 7.22 -17.35 -25.90
CA ARG A 120 6.96 -18.79 -25.98
C ARG A 120 6.24 -19.40 -24.78
N LEU A 121 6.14 -18.70 -23.65
CA LEU A 121 5.57 -19.26 -22.42
C LEU A 121 4.12 -18.84 -22.13
N LEU A 122 3.56 -17.88 -22.87
CA LEU A 122 2.15 -17.50 -22.77
C LEU A 122 1.44 -17.67 -24.11
N ARG A 123 1.52 -18.87 -24.70
CA ARG A 123 0.40 -19.34 -25.52
C ARG A 123 -0.74 -19.65 -24.56
N PRO A 124 -1.89 -18.95 -24.62
CA PRO A 124 -3.06 -19.37 -23.89
C PRO A 124 -3.40 -20.79 -24.37
N VAL A 125 -3.45 -21.76 -23.47
CA VAL A 125 -4.12 -23.03 -23.72
C VAL A 125 -5.62 -22.74 -23.71
N TRP A 126 -6.10 -22.07 -24.77
CA TRP A 126 -7.49 -22.03 -25.16
C TRP A 126 -7.60 -22.75 -26.50
N SER A 127 -7.50 -24.07 -26.42
CA SER A 127 -7.83 -24.98 -27.50
C SER A 127 -8.25 -26.31 -26.88
N PHE A 128 -9.39 -26.32 -26.21
CA PHE A 128 -10.25 -27.50 -26.25
C PHE A 128 -11.51 -27.10 -26.99
N ALA A 129 -11.49 -27.38 -28.29
CA ALA A 129 -12.66 -27.46 -29.12
C ALA A 129 -13.64 -28.48 -28.52
N SER A 130 -14.90 -28.09 -28.38
CA SER A 130 -16.03 -28.99 -28.61
C SER A 130 -17.33 -28.20 -28.70
N GLN A 131 -17.61 -27.71 -29.90
CA GLN A 131 -18.96 -27.71 -30.45
C GLN A 131 -18.90 -28.49 -31.78
N PRO A 132 -19.99 -29.06 -32.32
CA PRO A 132 -21.40 -29.07 -31.89
C PRO A 132 -22.02 -30.51 -31.92
N ARG A 133 -23.29 -30.77 -31.54
CA ARG A 133 -24.45 -30.82 -32.48
C ARG A 133 -25.76 -31.34 -31.81
N PRO A 134 -26.93 -31.21 -32.50
CA PRO A 134 -28.26 -31.06 -31.91
C PRO A 134 -29.07 -32.37 -31.84
N ARG A 135 -30.19 -32.31 -31.11
CA ARG A 135 -31.43 -33.06 -31.38
C ARG A 135 -32.63 -32.19 -31.04
#